data_AF-A0A936M5G7-F1
#
_entry.id   AF-A0A936M5G7-F1
#
_cell.length_a   1.000
_cell.length_b   1.000
_cell.length_c   1.000
_cell.angle_alpha   90.00
_cell.angle_beta   90.00
_cell.angle_gamma   90.00
#
_symmetry.space_group_name_H-M   'P 1'
#
loop_
_entity.id
_entity.type
_entity.pdbx_description
1 polymer ?
#
loop_
_entity_poly.entity_id
_entity_poly.type
_entity_poly.pdbx_seq_one_letter_code
_entity_poly.pdbx_strand_id
1 'polypeptide(L)'
;MPIAPEILELEYRGYSQNGEPVLIDAYRILKKQWNEGDRDREVGLHLLFLSWYGLVEPPFVFGEYVEEVDKLQQTFNQVFEYFQPQINSDPELLYVIGLAAHLFSYMLGDETEWENRAIEFRKRYRQLKPDGIEPEVFHGRGAYGEYYEHQARVIGGY
;
A
#
# COMPACT_ATOMS: atom_id res chain seq x y z
N MET A 1 15.67 5.16 1.15
CA MET A 1 16.14 5.35 2.54
C MET A 1 15.31 4.36 3.35
N PRO A 2 15.87 3.60 4.30
CA PRO A 2 15.04 2.74 5.13
C PRO A 2 13.99 3.59 5.86
N ILE A 3 12.77 3.07 5.96
CA ILE A 3 11.72 3.69 6.78
C ILE A 3 12.24 3.85 8.21
N ALA A 4 11.94 5.00 8.80
CA ALA A 4 12.39 5.30 10.15
C ALA A 4 11.85 4.25 11.14
N PRO A 5 12.67 3.70 12.06
CA PRO A 5 12.26 2.62 12.96
C PRO A 5 10.99 2.90 13.75
N GLU A 6 10.75 4.15 14.12
CA GLU A 6 9.55 4.61 14.82
C GLU A 6 8.27 4.42 13.99
N ILE A 7 8.35 4.54 12.67
CA ILE A 7 7.21 4.31 11.77
C ILE A 7 6.93 2.81 11.68
N LEU A 8 7.98 1.99 11.54
CA LEU A 8 7.85 0.53 11.52
C LEU A 8 7.27 0.01 12.84
N GLU A 9 7.67 0.57 13.98
CA GLU A 9 7.13 0.20 15.29
C GLU A 9 5.62 0.47 15.38
N LEU A 10 5.16 1.63 14.90
CA LEU A 10 3.73 1.95 14.84
C LEU A 10 2.98 0.95 13.95
N GLU A 11 3.53 0.65 12.79
CA GLU A 11 2.92 -0.31 11.87
C GLU A 11 2.83 -1.72 12.47
N TYR A 12 3.90 -2.23 13.08
CA TYR A 12 3.89 -3.54 13.73
C TYR A 12 2.89 -3.63 14.88
N ARG A 13 2.76 -2.57 15.68
CA ARG A 13 1.76 -2.51 16.76
C ARG A 13 0.34 -2.53 16.22
N GLY A 14 0.09 -1.80 15.13
CA GLY A 14 -1.22 -1.73 14.49
C GLY A 14 -1.65 -3.00 13.77
N TYR A 15 -0.72 -3.69 13.11
CA TYR A 15 -1.00 -4.92 12.35
C TYR A 15 -0.75 -6.21 13.17
N SER A 16 -0.89 -6.14 14.49
CA SER A 16 -0.74 -7.30 15.38
C SER A 16 -2.08 -7.99 15.67
N GLN A 17 -2.06 -9.21 16.22
CA GLN A 17 -3.29 -9.94 16.61
C GLN A 17 -4.18 -9.17 17.60
N ASN A 18 -3.61 -8.23 18.37
CA ASN A 18 -4.31 -7.30 19.26
C ASN A 18 -4.07 -5.84 18.83
N GLY A 19 -4.12 -5.60 17.51
CA GLY A 19 -3.72 -4.35 16.87
C GLY A 19 -4.14 -3.09 17.62
N GLU A 20 -3.16 -2.23 17.88
CA GLU A 20 -3.43 -0.92 18.45
C GLU A 20 -3.89 0.06 17.35
N PRO A 21 -4.80 1.01 17.65
CA PRO A 21 -5.32 1.95 16.67
C PRO A 21 -4.32 3.08 16.35
N VAL A 22 -3.10 2.71 15.91
CA VAL A 22 -1.92 3.60 15.76
C VAL A 22 -1.41 3.70 14.32
N LEU A 23 -2.04 3.01 13.36
CA LEU A 23 -1.65 3.08 11.94
C LEU A 23 -1.87 4.49 11.36
N ILE A 24 -2.84 5.23 11.89
CA ILE A 24 -3.06 6.64 11.55
C ILE A 24 -1.83 7.51 11.87
N ASP A 25 -1.08 7.19 12.92
CA ASP A 25 0.10 7.98 13.30
C ASP A 25 1.26 7.72 12.34
N ALA A 26 1.46 6.46 11.92
CA ALA A 26 2.40 6.12 10.85
C ALA A 26 2.05 6.84 9.54
N TYR A 27 0.76 6.83 9.18
CA TYR A 27 0.26 7.54 8.00
C TYR A 27 0.55 9.04 8.08
N ARG A 28 0.28 9.69 9.22
CA ARG A 28 0.52 11.14 9.39
C ARG A 28 2.00 11.51 9.25
N ILE A 29 2.89 10.70 9.81
CA ILE A 29 4.34 10.91 9.69
C ILE A 29 4.77 10.79 8.23
N LEU A 30 4.38 9.71 7.55
CA LEU A 30 4.74 9.47 6.14
C LEU A 30 4.12 10.50 5.20
N LYS A 31 2.86 10.90 5.43
CA LYS A 31 2.20 11.96 4.65
C LYS A 31 2.91 13.29 4.82
N LYS A 32 3.36 13.62 6.03
CA LYS A 32 4.16 14.82 6.27
C LYS A 32 5.48 14.78 5.50
N GLN A 33 6.23 13.68 5.58
CA GLN A 33 7.49 13.50 4.82
C GLN A 33 7.25 13.65 3.30
N TRP A 34 6.19 13.02 2.80
CA TRP A 34 5.78 13.17 1.40
C TRP A 34 5.44 14.63 1.07
N ASN A 35 4.72 15.35 1.92
CA ASN A 35 4.42 16.77 1.66
C ASN A 35 5.67 17.66 1.73
N GLU A 36 6.69 17.28 2.49
CA GLU A 36 7.99 17.97 2.60
C GLU A 36 8.95 17.67 1.44
N GLY A 37 8.56 16.79 0.51
CA GLY A 37 9.31 16.49 -0.71
C GLY A 37 10.11 15.20 -0.67
N ASP A 38 9.99 14.40 0.39
CA ASP A 38 10.55 13.05 0.38
C ASP A 38 9.79 12.17 -0.62
N ARG A 39 10.49 11.73 -1.65
CA ARG A 39 9.96 10.89 -2.73
C ARG A 39 10.64 9.53 -2.76
N ASP A 40 11.22 9.12 -1.64
CA ASP A 40 11.77 7.79 -1.53
C ASP A 40 10.71 6.71 -1.81
N ARG A 41 11.13 5.66 -2.49
CA ARG A 41 10.24 4.57 -2.92
C ARG A 41 9.58 3.87 -1.73
N GLU A 42 10.33 3.65 -0.65
CA GLU A 42 9.80 2.98 0.54
C GLU A 42 8.73 3.84 1.21
N VAL A 43 8.97 5.14 1.35
CA VAL A 43 7.98 6.09 1.89
C VAL A 43 6.69 6.04 1.06
N GLY A 44 6.82 6.03 -0.26
CA GLY A 44 5.67 5.94 -1.16
C GLY A 44 4.90 4.62 -1.05
N LEU A 45 5.58 3.47 -0.93
CA LEU A 45 4.93 2.16 -0.79
C LEU A 45 4.15 2.05 0.52
N HIS A 46 4.76 2.43 1.64
CA HIS A 46 4.10 2.43 2.94
C HIS A 46 2.92 3.42 2.96
N LEU A 47 3.09 4.61 2.37
CA LEU A 47 2.01 5.60 2.31
C LEU A 47 0.85 5.15 1.40
N LEU A 48 1.12 4.50 0.27
CA LEU A 48 0.09 3.87 -0.57
C LEU A 48 -0.68 2.82 0.24
N PHE A 49 0.02 1.92 0.90
CA PHE A 49 -0.58 0.88 1.71
C PHE A 49 -1.45 1.46 2.83
N LEU A 50 -0.93 2.36 3.66
CA LEU A 50 -1.70 2.92 4.77
C LEU A 50 -2.91 3.73 4.29
N SER A 51 -2.79 4.43 3.15
CA SER A 51 -3.92 5.16 2.56
C SER A 51 -5.01 4.19 2.11
N TRP A 52 -4.66 3.12 1.41
CA TRP A 52 -5.61 2.09 0.99
C TRP A 52 -6.17 1.29 2.16
N TYR A 53 -5.33 0.88 3.11
CA TYR A 53 -5.72 0.10 4.27
C TYR A 53 -6.71 0.88 5.13
N GLY A 54 -6.48 2.18 5.35
CA GLY A 54 -7.42 3.06 6.03
C GLY A 54 -8.74 3.30 5.29
N LEU A 55 -8.81 3.08 3.97
CA LEU A 55 -10.06 3.14 3.20
C LEU A 55 -10.91 1.88 3.39
N VAL A 56 -10.27 0.71 3.51
CA VAL A 56 -10.95 -0.60 3.41
C VAL A 56 -11.19 -1.26 4.76
N GLU A 57 -10.41 -0.90 5.79
CA GLU A 57 -10.53 -1.47 7.12
C GLU A 57 -11.41 -0.62 8.05
N PRO A 58 -12.01 -1.23 9.10
CA PRO A 58 -12.79 -0.50 10.08
C PRO A 58 -11.96 0.57 10.83
N PRO A 59 -12.55 1.73 11.19
CA PRO A 59 -11.83 2.81 11.87
C PRO A 59 -11.10 2.43 13.16
N PHE A 60 -11.63 1.47 13.92
CA PHE A 60 -11.03 1.01 15.17
C PHE A 60 -9.74 0.18 14.96
N VAL A 61 -9.51 -0.34 13.75
CA VAL A 61 -8.25 -1.02 13.37
C VAL A 61 -7.19 0.02 13.01
N PHE A 62 -7.59 1.10 12.33
CA PHE A 62 -6.65 2.10 11.82
C PHE A 62 -6.27 3.19 12.83
N GLY A 63 -7.21 3.61 13.68
CA GLY A 63 -7.09 4.84 14.47
C GLY A 63 -8.36 5.67 14.40
N GLU A 64 -9.15 5.74 15.49
CA GLU A 64 -10.46 6.42 15.48
C GLU A 64 -10.39 7.86 14.93
N TYR A 65 -11.41 8.19 14.13
CA TYR A 65 -11.50 9.36 13.24
C TYR A 65 -10.50 9.35 12.10
N VAL A 66 -10.65 8.33 11.25
CA VAL A 66 -10.13 8.36 9.89
C VAL A 66 -10.53 9.70 9.28
N GLU A 67 -9.53 10.55 9.07
CA GLU A 67 -9.60 11.79 8.33
C GLU A 67 -10.49 11.56 7.10
N GLU A 68 -11.40 12.49 6.79
CA GLU A 68 -12.37 12.43 5.67
C GLU A 68 -11.92 11.44 4.59
N VAL A 69 -12.65 10.34 4.36
CA VAL A 69 -12.31 9.25 3.40
C VAL A 69 -11.67 9.78 2.11
N ASP A 70 -12.16 10.92 1.62
CA ASP A 70 -11.62 11.69 0.50
C ASP A 70 -10.10 11.98 0.61
N LYS A 71 -9.56 12.30 1.78
CA LYS A 71 -8.13 12.59 2.03
C LYS A 71 -7.25 11.37 1.90
N LEU A 72 -7.72 10.20 2.33
CA LEU A 72 -6.99 8.94 2.14
C LEU A 72 -6.93 8.59 0.65
N GLN A 73 -8.08 8.65 -0.04
CA GLN A 73 -8.14 8.42 -1.48
C GLN A 73 -7.28 9.41 -2.26
N GLN A 74 -7.35 10.70 -1.93
CA GLN A 74 -6.49 11.73 -2.52
C GLN A 74 -5.00 11.43 -2.28
N THR A 75 -4.63 10.98 -1.08
CA THR A 75 -3.25 10.60 -0.80
C THR A 75 -2.80 9.41 -1.63
N PHE A 76 -3.62 8.36 -1.70
CA PHE A 76 -3.33 7.20 -2.54
C PHE A 76 -3.09 7.61 -4.00
N ASN A 77 -4.02 8.39 -4.56
CA ASN A 77 -3.95 8.83 -5.96
C ASN A 77 -2.74 9.74 -6.23
N GLN A 78 -2.43 10.67 -5.32
CA GLN A 78 -1.24 11.53 -5.44
C GLN A 78 0.08 10.73 -5.45
N VAL A 79 0.19 9.71 -4.59
CA VAL A 79 1.38 8.87 -4.54
C VAL A 79 1.45 7.96 -5.77
N PHE A 80 0.31 7.41 -6.21
CA PHE A 80 0.21 6.63 -7.44
C PHE A 80 0.65 7.44 -8.67
N GLU A 81 0.13 8.66 -8.85
CA GLU A 81 0.48 9.54 -9.96
C GLU A 81 1.99 9.80 -10.05
N TYR A 82 2.66 9.95 -8.89
CA TYR A 82 4.12 10.10 -8.86
C TYR A 82 4.87 8.89 -9.42
N PHE A 83 4.42 7.67 -9.09
CA PHE A 83 5.06 6.44 -9.57
C PHE A 83 4.60 6.01 -10.97
N GLN A 84 3.48 6.52 -11.46
CA GLN A 84 2.89 6.12 -12.74
C GLN A 84 3.88 6.13 -13.92
N PRO A 85 4.78 7.13 -14.09
CA PRO A 85 5.71 7.14 -15.23
C PRO A 85 6.69 5.96 -15.25
N GLN A 86 6.99 5.37 -14.09
CA GLN A 86 8.01 4.32 -13.92
C GLN A 86 7.44 2.97 -13.48
N ILE A 87 6.13 2.88 -13.26
CA ILE A 87 5.47 1.69 -12.70
C ILE A 87 5.66 0.44 -13.56
N ASN A 88 5.73 0.59 -14.89
CA ASN A 88 5.83 -0.54 -15.84
C ASN A 88 7.13 -1.36 -15.74
N SER A 89 8.12 -0.87 -15.00
CA SER A 89 9.39 -1.57 -14.74
C SER A 89 9.53 -2.05 -13.29
N ASP A 90 8.56 -1.76 -12.42
CA ASP A 90 8.63 -2.07 -10.99
C ASP A 90 7.61 -3.16 -10.64
N PRO A 91 8.02 -4.44 -10.54
CA PRO A 91 7.10 -5.54 -10.31
C PRO A 91 6.38 -5.47 -8.97
N GLU A 92 6.99 -4.88 -7.94
CA GLU A 92 6.40 -4.77 -6.62
C GLU A 92 5.36 -3.64 -6.58
N LEU A 93 5.62 -2.48 -7.18
CA LEU A 93 4.59 -1.43 -7.31
C LEU A 93 3.39 -1.93 -8.13
N LEU A 94 3.63 -2.62 -9.25
CA LEU A 94 2.56 -3.23 -10.04
C LEU A 94 1.75 -4.23 -9.22
N TYR A 95 2.41 -5.08 -8.44
CA TYR A 95 1.76 -6.07 -7.58
C TYR A 95 0.93 -5.42 -6.48
N VAL A 96 1.53 -4.50 -5.71
CA VAL A 96 0.93 -3.83 -4.55
C VAL A 96 -0.29 -3.03 -4.94
N ILE A 97 -0.15 -2.15 -5.94
CA ILE A 97 -1.24 -1.27 -6.40
C ILE A 97 -2.29 -2.09 -7.15
N GLY A 98 -1.87 -3.04 -7.98
CA GLY A 98 -2.78 -3.92 -8.71
C GLY A 98 -3.65 -4.75 -7.76
N LEU A 99 -3.04 -5.35 -6.73
CA LEU A 99 -3.77 -6.14 -5.74
C LEU A 99 -4.74 -5.27 -4.94
N ALA A 100 -4.31 -4.09 -4.49
CA ALA A 100 -5.18 -3.13 -3.79
C ALA A 100 -6.41 -2.75 -4.64
N ALA A 101 -6.19 -2.43 -5.92
CA ALA A 101 -7.26 -2.11 -6.86
C ALA A 101 -8.15 -3.32 -7.20
N HIS A 102 -7.60 -4.53 -7.24
CA HIS A 102 -8.39 -5.74 -7.48
C HIS A 102 -9.33 -6.07 -6.33
N LEU A 103 -8.90 -5.84 -5.10
CA LEU A 103 -9.71 -6.13 -3.92
C LEU A 103 -10.78 -5.06 -3.70
N PHE A 104 -10.47 -3.78 -3.93
CA PHE A 104 -11.35 -2.65 -3.58
C PHE A 104 -11.26 -1.48 -4.57
N SER A 105 -11.44 -1.73 -5.87
CA SER A 105 -11.41 -0.74 -6.95
C SER A 105 -12.30 0.47 -6.70
N TYR A 106 -13.52 0.24 -6.21
CA TYR A 106 -14.52 1.28 -5.90
C TYR A 106 -14.07 2.29 -4.83
N MET A 107 -13.02 1.99 -4.05
CA MET A 107 -12.46 2.92 -3.06
C MET A 107 -11.42 3.89 -3.65
N LEU A 108 -10.94 3.67 -4.88
CA LEU A 108 -9.81 4.39 -5.44
C LEU A 108 -10.21 5.49 -6.46
N GLY A 109 -11.49 5.54 -6.85
CA GLY A 109 -12.03 6.52 -7.79
C GLY A 109 -13.03 5.86 -8.73
N ASP A 110 -12.86 6.07 -10.04
CA ASP A 110 -13.66 5.36 -11.05
C ASP A 110 -13.37 3.85 -10.98
N GLU A 111 -14.38 3.08 -10.56
CA GLU A 111 -14.25 1.65 -10.31
C GLU A 111 -13.82 0.90 -11.59
N THR A 112 -14.43 1.20 -12.73
CA THR A 112 -14.14 0.53 -14.01
C THR A 112 -12.70 0.82 -14.46
N GLU A 113 -12.24 2.05 -14.28
CA GLU A 113 -10.86 2.41 -14.57
C GLU A 113 -9.87 1.63 -13.69
N TRP A 114 -10.14 1.56 -12.39
CA TRP A 114 -9.27 0.84 -11.45
C TRP A 114 -9.30 -0.68 -11.62
N GLU A 115 -10.43 -1.27 -11.98
CA GLU A 115 -10.51 -2.68 -12.36
C GLU A 115 -9.65 -2.99 -13.59
N ASN A 116 -9.73 -2.15 -14.63
CA ASN A 116 -8.91 -2.31 -15.83
C ASN A 116 -7.42 -2.15 -15.51
N ARG A 117 -7.05 -1.14 -14.71
CA ARG A 117 -5.66 -0.97 -14.21
C ARG A 117 -5.18 -2.20 -13.47
N ALA A 118 -6.00 -2.76 -12.59
CA ALA A 118 -5.67 -3.97 -11.85
C ALA A 118 -5.31 -5.12 -12.82
N ILE A 119 -6.15 -5.39 -13.81
CA ILE A 119 -5.90 -6.42 -14.83
C ILE A 119 -4.58 -6.16 -15.58
N GLU A 120 -4.34 -4.94 -16.02
CA GLU A 120 -3.12 -4.55 -16.73
C GLU A 120 -1.87 -4.69 -15.86
N PHE A 121 -1.94 -4.24 -14.60
CA PHE A 121 -0.84 -4.34 -13.66
C PHE A 121 -0.52 -5.78 -13.35
N ARG A 122 -1.52 -6.63 -13.11
CA ARG A 122 -1.34 -8.06 -12.92
C ARG A 122 -0.65 -8.69 -14.13
N LYS A 123 -1.13 -8.41 -15.35
CA LYS A 123 -0.54 -8.92 -16.59
C LYS A 123 0.92 -8.49 -16.70
N ARG A 124 1.22 -7.22 -16.45
CA ARG A 124 2.58 -6.68 -16.56
C ARG A 124 3.51 -7.24 -15.48
N TYR A 125 3.06 -7.30 -14.23
CA TYR A 125 3.80 -7.91 -13.14
C TYR A 125 4.14 -9.37 -13.45
N ARG A 126 3.18 -10.17 -13.95
CA ARG A 126 3.43 -11.58 -14.34
C ARG A 126 4.38 -11.73 -15.53
N GLN A 127 4.55 -10.72 -16.37
CA GLN A 127 5.60 -10.73 -17.40
C GLN A 127 6.99 -10.53 -16.78
N LEU A 128 7.10 -9.71 -15.74
CA LEU A 128 8.37 -9.42 -15.04
C LEU A 128 8.73 -10.51 -14.03
N LYS A 129 7.72 -11.12 -13.40
CA LYS A 129 7.80 -12.15 -12.36
C LYS A 129 6.81 -13.29 -12.68
N PRO A 130 7.14 -14.19 -13.63
CA PRO A 130 6.23 -15.26 -14.06
C PRO A 130 5.75 -16.15 -12.92
N ASP A 131 6.66 -16.49 -12.01
CA ASP A 131 6.39 -17.37 -10.86
C ASP A 131 5.72 -16.63 -9.69
N GLY A 132 5.56 -15.31 -9.81
CA GLY A 132 5.07 -14.42 -8.77
C GLY A 132 6.17 -13.67 -8.04
N ILE A 133 5.77 -12.74 -7.17
CA ILE A 133 6.68 -12.00 -6.29
C ILE A 133 7.07 -12.89 -5.11
N GLU A 134 8.36 -12.92 -4.80
CA GLU A 134 8.87 -13.69 -3.67
C GLU A 134 8.41 -13.04 -2.35
N PRO A 135 7.77 -13.77 -1.41
CA PRO A 135 7.30 -13.21 -0.15
C PRO A 135 8.40 -12.49 0.64
N GLU A 136 9.64 -12.95 0.53
CA GLU A 136 10.82 -12.40 1.20
C GLU A 136 11.11 -10.93 0.82
N VAL A 137 10.58 -10.44 -0.32
CA VAL A 137 10.68 -9.02 -0.71
C VAL A 137 9.98 -8.09 0.30
N PHE A 138 8.98 -8.61 1.01
CA PHE A 138 8.18 -7.85 1.98
C PHE A 138 8.66 -8.01 3.42
N HIS A 139 9.58 -8.94 3.68
CA HIS A 139 9.97 -9.31 5.02
C HIS A 139 10.58 -8.13 5.80
N GLY A 140 10.10 -7.92 7.03
CA GLY A 140 10.66 -6.89 7.93
C GLY A 140 10.28 -5.45 7.57
N ARG A 141 9.22 -5.25 6.76
CA ARG A 141 8.80 -3.91 6.28
C ARG A 141 7.47 -3.47 6.89
N GLY A 142 7.34 -3.62 8.21
CA GLY A 142 6.16 -3.16 8.95
C GLY A 142 4.87 -3.86 8.53
N ALA A 143 3.74 -3.16 8.68
CA ALA A 143 2.41 -3.65 8.37
C ALA A 143 2.23 -3.85 6.87
N TYR A 144 2.80 -2.94 6.08
CA TYR A 144 2.91 -3.09 4.64
C TYR A 144 3.53 -4.44 4.26
N GLY A 145 4.69 -4.73 4.85
CA GLY A 145 5.42 -5.96 4.64
C GLY A 145 4.61 -7.19 5.03
N GLU A 146 4.13 -7.24 6.27
CA GLU A 146 3.33 -8.37 6.79
C GLU A 146 2.09 -8.66 5.94
N TYR A 147 1.37 -7.61 5.51
CA TYR A 147 0.19 -7.76 4.67
C TYR A 147 0.54 -8.41 3.32
N TYR A 148 1.49 -7.83 2.57
CA TYR A 148 1.80 -8.31 1.23
C TYR A 148 2.65 -9.60 1.23
N GLU A 149 3.42 -9.88 2.29
CA GLU A 149 4.08 -11.17 2.48
C GLU A 149 3.04 -12.30 2.53
N HIS A 150 1.97 -12.12 3.31
CA HIS A 150 0.88 -13.10 3.37
C HIS A 150 0.16 -13.28 2.02
N GLN A 151 -0.09 -12.20 1.29
CA GLN A 151 -0.73 -12.26 -0.03
C GLN A 151 0.17 -12.96 -1.07
N ALA A 152 1.48 -12.71 -1.02
CA ALA A 152 2.45 -13.29 -1.94
C ALA A 152 2.62 -14.81 -1.77
N ARG A 153 2.30 -15.36 -0.58
CA ARG A 153 2.35 -16.81 -0.32
C ARG A 153 1.26 -17.60 -1.04
N VAL A 154 0.21 -16.94 -1.54
CA VAL A 154 -0.87 -17.62 -2.26
C VAL A 154 -0.38 -18.04 -3.65
N ILE A 155 -0.20 -19.35 -3.85
CA ILE A 155 0.21 -19.91 -5.14
C ILE A 155 -0.83 -19.59 -6.20
N GLY A 156 -0.41 -18.92 -7.29
CA GLY A 156 -1.34 -18.45 -8.32
C GLY A 156 -2.31 -17.37 -7.83
N GLY A 157 -2.03 -16.76 -6.68
CA GLY A 157 -2.66 -15.54 -6.18
C GLY A 157 -2.50 -14.40 -7.18
N TYR A 158 -2.86 -13.18 -6.79
CA TYR A 158 -2.87 -12.04 -7.71
C TYR A 158 -1.58 -11.96 -8.56
#